data_AF-A0A139C152-F1
#
_entry.id   AF-A0A139C152-F1
#
_cell.length_a   1.000
_cell.length_b   1.000
_cell.length_c   1.000
_cell.angle_alpha   90.00
_cell.angle_beta   90.00
_cell.angle_gamma   90.00
#
_symmetry.space_group_name_H-M   'P 1'
#
loop_
_entity.id
_entity.type
_entity.pdbx_description
1 polymer ?
#
loop_
_entity_poly.entity_id
_entity_poly.type
_entity_poly.pdbx_seq_one_letter_code
_entity_poly.pdbx_strand_id
1 'polypeptide(L)' 'MAIAGRGQDFGVAFLDVSTGEFLTTQINDQPPFDGIAGEVARMRPAECIVLPQLRENEELQSRLAELKLSTNEFDAAST' A
#
# COMPACT_ATOMS: atom_id res chain seq x y z
N MET A 1 1.23 -7.13 -0.49
CA MET A 1 1.83 -5.80 -0.23
C MET A 1 1.20 -5.22 1.03
N ALA A 2 1.87 -4.33 1.75
CA ALA A 2 1.30 -3.57 2.84
C ALA A 2 1.71 -2.09 2.74
N ILE A 3 0.78 -1.19 3.06
CA ILE A 3 1.04 0.26 3.09
C ILE A 3 0.64 0.80 4.46
N ALA A 4 1.56 1.52 5.09
CA ALA A 4 1.34 2.27 6.31
C ALA A 4 1.87 3.69 6.12
N GLY A 5 1.29 4.68 6.79
CA GLY A 5 1.74 6.05 6.59
C GLY A 5 1.07 7.03 7.54
N ARG A 6 1.70 8.19 7.69
CA ARG A 6 1.19 9.32 8.48
C ARG A 6 1.58 10.63 7.80
N GLY A 7 0.59 11.48 7.54
CA GLY A 7 0.82 12.72 6.81
C GLY A 7 1.19 12.41 5.36
N GLN A 8 2.43 12.72 4.98
CA GLN A 8 2.95 12.55 3.62
C GLN A 8 3.98 11.42 3.52
N ASP A 9 4.34 10.80 4.64
CA ASP A 9 5.33 9.73 4.67
C ASP A 9 4.63 8.38 4.68
N PHE A 10 4.93 7.56 3.68
CA PHE A 10 4.37 6.23 3.47
C PHE A 10 5.48 5.18 3.48
N GLY A 11 5.32 4.17 4.32
CA GLY A 11 6.07 2.93 4.27
C GLY A 11 5.33 1.91 3.41
N VAL A 12 6.04 1.32 2.46
CA VAL A 12 5.54 0.27 1.59
C VAL A 12 6.37 -0.99 1.84
N ALA A 13 5.67 -2.10 2.10
CA ALA A 13 6.29 -3.41 2.24
C ALA A 13 5.73 -4.38 1.19
N PHE A 14 6.61 -5.22 0.65
CA PHE A 14 6.27 -6.25 -0.31
C PHE A 14 7.01 -7.54 0.01
N LEU A 15 6.30 -8.66 -0.10
CA LEU A 15 6.85 -9.99 0.09
C LEU A 15 6.61 -10.76 -1.20
N ASP A 16 7.69 -11.19 -1.84
CA ASP A 16 7.63 -12.18 -2.91
C ASP A 16 7.70 -13.58 -2.28
N VAL A 17 6.56 -14.24 -2.18
CA VAL A 17 6.46 -15.58 -1.60
C VAL A 17 7.21 -16.62 -2.44
N SER A 18 7.38 -16.39 -3.74
CA SER A 18 8.03 -17.35 -4.63
C SER A 18 9.55 -17.40 -4.44
N THR A 19 10.16 -16.25 -4.11
CA THR A 19 11.61 -16.12 -3.91
C THR A 19 11.99 -16.00 -2.44
N GLY A 20 11.04 -15.70 -1.55
CA GLY A 20 11.28 -15.39 -0.15
C GLY A 20 11.85 -13.98 0.05
N GLU A 21 11.83 -13.12 -0.97
CA GLU A 21 12.36 -11.76 -0.88
C GLU A 21 11.37 -10.83 -0.17
N PHE A 22 11.86 -10.11 0.83
CA PHE A 22 11.09 -9.10 1.55
C PHE A 22 11.70 -7.72 1.29
N LEU A 23 10.92 -6.88 0.62
CA LEU A 23 11.31 -5.53 0.20
C LEU A 23 10.53 -4.51 1.03
N THR A 24 11.24 -3.46 1.45
CA THR A 24 10.60 -2.30 2.08
C THR A 24 11.17 -1.03 1.47
N THR A 25 10.32 -0.02 1.34
CA THR A 25 10.72 1.31 0.91
C THR A 25 9.89 2.35 1.64
N GLN A 26 10.43 3.56 1.75
CA GLN A 26 9.72 4.72 2.26
C GLN A 26 9.60 5.75 1.13
N ILE A 27 8.40 6.29 0.97
CA ILE A 27 8.06 7.27 -0.05
C ILE A 27 7.42 8.46 0.65
N ASN A 28 7.92 9.65 0.35
CA ASN A 28 7.20 10.86 0.65
C ASN A 28 6.27 11.14 -0.54
N ASP A 29 4.96 11.13 -0.31
CA ASP A 29 3.96 11.23 -1.36
C ASP A 29 2.76 12.06 -0.90
N GLN A 30 2.04 12.61 -1.87
CA GLN A 30 0.83 13.40 -1.68
C GLN A 30 -0.12 13.12 -2.84
N PRO A 31 -1.43 13.40 -2.67
CA PRO A 31 -2.37 13.62 -3.77
C PRO A 31 -1.70 14.10 -5.08
N PRO A 32 -1.69 13.30 -6.17
CA PRO A 32 -2.52 12.13 -6.49
C PRO A 32 -1.89 10.75 -6.20
N PHE A 33 -0.89 10.67 -5.33
CA PHE A 33 -0.19 9.45 -4.88
C PHE A 33 0.54 8.69 -6.01
N ASP A 34 1.24 9.41 -6.87
CA ASP A 34 1.96 8.82 -8.00
C ASP A 34 3.15 7.96 -7.60
N GLY A 35 3.77 8.25 -6.45
CA GLY A 35 4.86 7.43 -5.90
C GLY A 35 4.36 6.06 -5.49
N ILE A 36 3.27 6.01 -4.72
CA ILE A 36 2.61 4.76 -4.33
C ILE A 36 2.11 4.01 -5.57
N ALA A 37 1.48 4.72 -6.51
CA ALA A 37 1.02 4.13 -7.77
C ALA A 37 2.17 3.49 -8.57
N GLY A 38 3.34 4.13 -8.59
CA GLY A 38 4.54 3.61 -9.22
C GLY A 38 5.00 2.28 -8.63
N GLU A 39 4.99 2.15 -7.29
CA GLU A 39 5.36 0.90 -6.63
C GLU A 39 4.34 -0.21 -6.87
N VAL A 40 3.04 0.10 -6.81
CA VAL A 40 1.97 -0.85 -7.14
C VAL A 40 2.11 -1.33 -8.58
N ALA A 41 2.39 -0.44 -9.54
CA ALA A 41 2.56 -0.80 -10.94
C ALA A 41 3.82 -1.65 -11.21
N ARG A 42 4.92 -1.38 -10.49
CA ARG A 42 6.16 -2.17 -10.56
C ARG A 42 5.98 -3.56 -9.99
N MET A 43 5.39 -3.67 -8.80
CA MET A 43 5.31 -4.92 -8.05
C MET A 43 4.10 -5.78 -8.48
N ARG A 44 3.04 -5.16 -9.03
CA ARG A 44 1.74 -5.78 -9.36
C ARG A 44 1.27 -6.80 -8.32
N PRO A 45 1.11 -6.37 -7.06
CA PRO A 45 0.66 -7.27 -6.02
C PRO A 45 -0.76 -7.77 -6.29
N ALA A 46 -1.06 -9.00 -5.87
CA ALA A 46 -2.42 -9.52 -5.89
C ALA A 46 -3.34 -8.76 -4.92
N GLU A 47 -2.80 -8.42 -3.74
CA GLU A 47 -3.53 -7.74 -2.67
C GLU A 47 -2.63 -6.77 -1.89
N CYS A 48 -3.26 -5.74 -1.33
CA CYS A 48 -2.63 -4.78 -0.45
C CYS A 48 -3.35 -4.69 0.90
N ILE A 49 -2.59 -4.86 1.98
CA ILE A 49 -3.05 -4.61 3.33
C ILE A 49 -2.81 -3.12 3.65
N VAL A 50 -3.82 -2.43 4.15
CA VAL A 50 -3.74 -1.02 4.53
C VAL A 50 -4.16 -0.82 5.98
N LEU A 51 -3.53 0.15 6.66
CA LEU A 51 -3.98 0.56 7.98
C LEU A 51 -5.38 1.22 7.90
N PRO A 52 -6.21 1.11 8.95
CA PRO A 52 -7.56 1.70 8.96
C PRO A 52 -7.58 3.18 8.59
N GLN A 53 -6.59 3.96 9.06
CA GLN A 53 -6.49 5.39 8.78
C GLN A 53 -6.24 5.69 7.29
N LEU A 54 -5.60 4.78 6.56
CA LEU A 54 -5.38 4.90 5.12
C LEU A 54 -6.58 4.37 4.31
N ARG A 55 -7.43 3.55 4.93
CA ARG A 55 -8.69 3.11 4.35
C ARG A 55 -9.72 4.24 4.29
N GLU A 56 -9.66 5.17 5.25
CA GLU A 56 -10.51 6.37 5.28
C GLU A 56 -10.05 7.47 4.31
N ASN A 57 -8.86 7.35 3.70
CA ASN A 57 -8.36 8.31 2.72
C ASN A 57 -8.97 8.01 1.33
N GLU A 58 -10.06 8.69 1.00
CA GLU A 58 -10.82 8.49 -0.25
C GLU A 58 -9.95 8.65 -1.51
N GLU A 59 -9.02 9.61 -1.52
CA GLU A 59 -8.18 9.87 -2.68
C GLU A 59 -7.18 8.74 -2.93
N LEU A 60 -6.55 8.24 -1.85
CA LEU A 60 -5.67 7.08 -1.94
C LEU A 60 -6.45 5.83 -2.35
N GLN A 61 -7.63 5.59 -1.76
CA GLN A 61 -8.45 4.43 -2.13
C GLN A 61 -8.91 4.49 -3.57
N SER A 62 -9.31 5.67 -4.06
CA SER A 62 -9.67 5.88 -5.46
C SER A 62 -8.49 5.53 -6.38
N ARG A 63 -7.29 6.02 -6.04
CA ARG A 63 -6.07 5.74 -6.79
C ARG A 63 -5.72 4.25 -6.82
N LEU A 64 -5.83 3.54 -5.69
CA LEU A 64 -5.56 2.10 -5.62
C LEU A 64 -6.62 1.29 -6.40
N ALA A 65 -7.88 1.74 -6.38
CA ALA A 65 -8.97 1.13 -7.15
C ALA A 65 -8.77 1.28 -8.67
N GLU A 66 -8.29 2.44 -9.15
CA GLU A 66 -7.92 2.64 -10.56
C GLU A 66 -6.86 1.64 -11.04
N LEU A 67 -5.92 1.29 -10.16
CA LEU A 67 -4.88 0.30 -10.41
C LEU A 67 -5.38 -1.16 -10.27
N LYS A 68 -6.67 -1.36 -10.01
CA LYS A 68 -7.32 -2.67 -9.79
C LYS A 68 -6.70 -3.46 -8.64
N LEU A 69 -6.16 -2.76 -7.65
CA LEU A 69 -5.58 -3.40 -6.47
C LEU A 69 -6.66 -3.66 -5.42
N SER A 70 -6.82 -4.91 -5.00
CA SER A 70 -7.69 -5.25 -3.88
C SER A 70 -7.07 -4.80 -2.55
N THR A 71 -7.81 -4.03 -1.75
CA THR A 71 -7.35 -3.52 -0.45
C THR A 71 -8.08 -4.17 0.73
N ASN A 72 -7.31 -4.78 1.62
CA ASN A 72 -7.77 -5.37 2.87
C ASN A 72 -7.31 -4.51 4.06
N GLU A 73 -8.14 -4.40 5.09
CA GLU A 73 -7.78 -3.69 6.31
C GLU A 73 -6.89 -4.55 7.21
N PHE A 74 -5.89 -3.94 7.83
CA PHE A 74 -5.12 -4.58 8.89
C PHE A 74 -5.95 -4.67 10.19
N ASP A 75 -6.29 -5.89 10.61
CA ASP A 75 -6.94 -6.16 11.90
C ASP A 75 -5.91 -6.55 12.98
N ALA A 76 -5.72 -5.68 13.96
CA ALA A 76 -4.79 -5.89 15.07
C ALA A 76 -5.37 -6.80 16.18
N ALA A 77 -6.65 -7.20 16.13
CA ALA A 77 -7.29 -8.01 17.17
C ALA A 77 -6.79 -9.47 17.24
N SER A 78 -5.86 -9.86 16.36
CA SER A 78 -5.30 -11.22 16.27
C SER A 78 -3.86 -11.34 16.78
N THR A 79 -3.32 -10.35 17.51
CA THR A 79 -1.96 -10.39 18.10
C THR A 79 -2.00 -10.45 19.62
#